data_AF-A0A0U2ZUF5-F1
#
_entry.id   AF-A0A0U2ZUF5-F1
#
_cell.length_a   1.000
_cell.length_b   1.000
_cell.length_c   1.000
_cell.angle_alpha   90.00
_cell.angle_beta   90.00
_cell.angle_gamma   90.00
#
_symmetry.space_group_name_H-M   'P 1'
#
loop_
_entity.id
_entity.type
_entity.pdbx_description
1 polymer ?
#
loop_
_entity_poly.entity_id
_entity_poly.type
_entity_poly.pdbx_seq_one_letter_code
_entity_poly.pdbx_strand_id
1 'polypeptide(L)'
;RQKVLHQIEGLRTKFINAEARRNETLERHLDAIANSLFPEKKLQERVINVTSFLARYGSGFITKLQEELTLDLGEHQVIEI
;
A
#
# COMPACT_ATOMS: atom_id res chain seq x y z
N ARG A 1 29.60 -34.58 14.75
CA ARG A 1 28.99 -33.52 15.61
C ARG A 1 29.12 -32.12 15.00
N GLN A 2 30.30 -31.66 14.57
CA GLN A 2 30.47 -30.33 13.93
C GLN A 2 29.57 -30.09 12.70
N LYS A 3 29.41 -31.08 11.81
CA LYS A 3 28.56 -30.95 10.61
C LYS A 3 27.08 -30.71 10.94
N VAL A 4 26.57 -31.35 11.98
CA VAL A 4 25.18 -31.16 12.47
C VAL A 4 25.01 -29.76 13.06
N LEU A 5 25.97 -29.31 13.88
CA LEU A 5 25.95 -27.95 14.43
C LEU A 5 26.01 -26.87 13.34
N HIS A 6 26.83 -27.08 12.31
CA HIS A 6 26.90 -26.16 11.17
C HIS A 6 25.58 -26.09 10.37
N GLN A 7 24.90 -27.23 10.20
CA GLN A 7 23.59 -27.25 9.54
C GLN A 7 22.50 -26.58 10.37
N ILE A 8 22.52 -26.75 11.70
CA ILE A 8 21.61 -26.07 12.62
C ILE A 8 21.83 -24.56 12.58
N GLU A 9 23.08 -24.10 12.59
CA GLU A 9 23.39 -22.67 12.49
C GLU A 9 22.93 -22.09 11.15
N GLY A 10 23.15 -22.80 10.05
CA GLY A 10 22.65 -22.40 8.72
C GLY A 10 21.12 -22.32 8.66
N LEU A 11 20.40 -23.23 9.33
CA LEU A 11 18.94 -23.16 9.45
C LEU A 11 18.50 -21.93 10.27
N ARG A 12 19.17 -21.65 11.40
CA ARG A 12 18.90 -20.49 12.23
C ARG A 12 19.10 -19.18 11.48
N THR A 13 20.20 -19.03 10.74
CA THR A 13 20.45 -17.84 9.91
C THR A 13 19.36 -17.67 8.84
N LYS A 14 18.95 -18.75 8.16
CA LYS A 14 17.86 -18.70 7.17
C LYS A 14 16.53 -18.29 7.79
N PHE A 15 16.21 -18.81 8.98
CA PHE A 15 15.01 -18.45 9.71
C PHE A 15 14.98 -16.95 10.06
N ILE A 16 16.05 -16.44 10.68
CA ILE A 16 16.16 -15.02 11.04
C ILE A 16 16.04 -14.12 9.80
N ASN A 17 16.72 -14.48 8.70
CA ASN A 17 16.64 -13.72 7.46
C ASN A 17 15.24 -13.75 6.84
N ALA A 18 14.54 -14.89 6.91
CA ALA A 18 13.19 -15.02 6.40
C ALA A 18 12.20 -14.19 7.24
N GLU A 19 12.35 -14.19 8.56
CA GLU A 19 11.56 -13.38 9.48
C GLU A 19 11.79 -11.89 9.24
N ALA A 20 13.05 -11.45 9.16
CA ALA A 20 13.41 -10.06 8.86
C ALA A 20 12.82 -9.59 7.52
N ARG A 21 12.95 -10.41 6.46
CA ARG A 21 12.37 -10.10 5.13
C ARG A 21 10.85 -10.05 5.17
N ARG A 22 10.21 -10.94 5.93
CA ARG A 22 8.75 -10.95 6.09
C ARG A 22 8.30 -9.67 6.78
N ASN A 23 8.99 -9.26 7.84
CA ASN A 23 8.68 -8.01 8.55
C ASN A 23 8.84 -6.80 7.62
N GLU A 24 9.96 -6.71 6.90
CA GLU A 24 10.20 -5.63 5.94
C GLU A 24 9.13 -5.59 4.82
N THR A 25 8.68 -6.76 4.35
CA THR A 25 7.62 -6.84 3.34
C THR A 25 6.29 -6.34 3.91
N LEU A 26 5.95 -6.71 5.15
CA LEU A 26 4.75 -6.20 5.82
C LEU A 26 4.80 -4.68 6.01
N GLU A 27 5.94 -4.15 6.47
CA GLU A 27 6.16 -2.70 6.61
C GLU A 27 5.97 -1.99 5.27
N ARG A 28 6.60 -2.48 4.20
CA ARG A 28 6.43 -1.93 2.84
C ARG A 28 4.98 -1.97 2.36
N HIS A 29 4.23 -3.03 2.67
CA HIS A 29 2.81 -3.11 2.32
C HIS A 29 1.97 -2.10 3.11
N LEU A 30 2.21 -1.97 4.41
CA LEU A 30 1.51 -0.99 5.25
C LEU A 30 1.79 0.44 4.77
N ASP A 31 3.04 0.76 4.45
CA ASP A 31 3.42 2.05 3.91
C ASP A 31 2.77 2.33 2.56
N ALA A 32 2.70 1.33 1.67
CA ALA A 32 2.04 1.47 0.38
C ALA A 32 0.53 1.74 0.54
N ILE A 33 -0.14 1.00 1.44
CA ILE A 33 -1.56 1.19 1.73
C ILE A 33 -1.79 2.57 2.35
N ALA A 34 -1.01 2.93 3.37
CA ALA A 34 -1.12 4.21 4.04
C ALA A 34 -0.89 5.38 3.07
N ASN A 35 0.13 5.32 2.22
CA ASN A 35 0.40 6.36 1.23
C ASN A 35 -0.64 6.41 0.10
N SER A 36 -1.34 5.30 -0.17
CA SER A 36 -2.44 5.32 -1.14
C SER A 36 -3.65 6.11 -0.63
N LEU A 37 -3.90 6.12 0.69
CA LEU A 37 -5.03 6.81 1.31
C LEU A 37 -4.66 8.22 1.83
N PHE A 38 -3.50 8.33 2.47
CA PHE A 38 -2.98 9.54 3.11
C PHE A 38 -1.52 9.79 2.74
N PRO A 39 -1.23 10.09 1.46
CA PRO A 39 0.12 10.41 1.01
C PRO A 39 0.66 11.59 1.83
N GLU A 40 1.90 11.48 2.30
CA GLU A 40 2.53 12.47 3.18
C GLU A 40 1.71 12.83 4.44
N LYS A 41 0.83 11.93 4.90
CA LYS A 41 -0.12 12.17 6.00
C LYS A 41 -1.10 13.31 5.73
N LYS A 42 -1.38 13.62 4.46
CA LYS A 42 -2.38 14.61 4.02
C LYS A 42 -3.52 13.90 3.29
N LEU A 43 -4.65 14.60 3.10
CA LEU A 43 -5.73 14.09 2.26
C LEU A 43 -5.24 13.82 0.84
N GLN A 44 -5.64 12.68 0.28
CA GLN A 44 -5.23 12.22 -1.05
C GLN A 44 -5.41 13.31 -2.12
N GLU A 45 -6.58 13.95 -2.16
CA GLU A 45 -6.95 15.01 -3.12
C GLU A 45 -6.02 16.25 -3.07
N ARG A 46 -5.31 16.46 -1.95
CA ARG A 46 -4.41 17.60 -1.75
C ARG A 46 -2.97 17.31 -2.20
N VAL A 47 -2.67 16.07 -2.55
CA VAL A 47 -1.32 15.62 -2.93
C VAL A 47 -1.33 14.98 -4.31
N ILE A 48 -2.30 14.11 -4.60
CA ILE A 48 -2.38 13.36 -5.85
C ILE A 48 -3.23 14.12 -6.87
N ASN A 49 -2.65 14.34 -8.05
CA ASN A 49 -3.37 14.93 -9.17
C ASN A 49 -4.27 13.89 -9.87
N VAL A 50 -5.43 14.35 -10.37
CA VAL A 50 -6.39 13.53 -11.13
C VAL A 50 -5.77 12.77 -12.31
N THR A 51 -4.72 13.32 -12.93
CA THR A 51 -4.00 12.70 -14.06
C THR A 51 -3.44 11.32 -13.69
N SER A 52 -3.01 11.11 -12.45
CA SER A 52 -2.53 9.80 -11.99
C SER A 52 -3.61 8.72 -12.03
N PHE A 53 -4.86 9.09 -11.72
CA PHE A 53 -6.00 8.19 -11.79
C PHE A 53 -6.44 7.95 -13.24
N LEU A 54 -6.45 9.00 -14.07
CA LEU A 54 -6.76 8.89 -15.49
C LEU A 54 -5.77 7.98 -16.23
N ALA A 55 -4.48 8.08 -15.92
CA ALA A 55 -3.46 7.21 -16.51
C ALA A 55 -3.65 5.74 -16.12
N ARG A 56 -4.19 5.45 -14.93
CA ARG A 56 -4.35 4.10 -14.40
C ARG A 56 -5.70 3.46 -14.76
N TYR A 57 -6.77 4.23 -14.76
CA TYR A 57 -8.15 3.74 -14.87
C TYR A 57 -8.88 4.25 -16.12
N GLY A 58 -8.25 5.13 -16.91
CA GLY A 58 -8.83 5.69 -18.12
C GLY A 58 -9.97 6.68 -17.85
N SER A 59 -10.71 7.04 -18.90
CA SER A 59 -11.79 8.02 -18.83
C SER A 59 -13.00 7.56 -18.01
N GLY A 60 -13.19 6.25 -17.86
CA GLY A 60 -14.30 5.68 -17.06
C GLY A 60 -14.26 6.09 -15.59
N PHE A 61 -13.07 6.44 -15.07
CA PHE A 61 -12.92 6.97 -13.72
C PHE A 61 -13.73 8.26 -13.50
N ILE A 62 -13.77 9.16 -14.49
CA ILE A 62 -14.52 10.41 -14.37
C ILE A 62 -16.02 10.16 -14.31
N THR A 63 -16.52 9.23 -15.13
CA THR A 63 -17.93 8.82 -15.10
C THR A 63 -18.30 8.28 -13.73
N LYS A 64 -17.46 7.40 -13.16
CA LYS A 64 -17.67 6.85 -11.81
C LYS A 64 -17.68 7.93 -10.72
N LEU A 65 -16.74 8.89 -10.78
CA LEU A 65 -16.74 10.03 -9.86
C LEU A 65 -18.04 10.85 -9.96
N GLN A 66 -18.57 11.07 -11.16
CA GLN A 66 -19.80 11.82 -11.36
C GLN A 66 -21.03 11.09 -10.82
N GLU A 67 -21.02 9.76 -10.84
CA GLU A 67 -22.13 8.92 -10.37
C GLU A 67 -22.13 8.77 -8.84
N GLU A 68 -20.94 8.65 -8.23
CA GLU A 68 -20.81 8.31 -6.80
C GLU A 68 -20.52 9.51 -5.89
N LEU A 69 -19.87 10.57 -6.39
CA LEU A 69 -19.48 11.71 -5.55
C LEU A 69 -20.66 12.66 -5.34
N THR A 70 -20.97 12.94 -4.06
CA THR A 70 -21.96 13.97 -3.70
C THR A 70 -21.26 15.27 -3.31
N LEU A 71 -21.51 16.37 -4.02
CA LEU A 71 -20.79 17.63 -3.82
C LEU A 71 -21.29 18.45 -2.61
N ASP A 72 -22.51 18.21 -2.15
CA ASP A 72 -23.16 19.02 -1.11
C ASP A 72 -22.99 18.44 0.31
N LEU A 73 -22.21 17.37 0.47
CA LEU A 73 -21.83 16.84 1.78
C LEU A 73 -20.42 17.30 2.17
N GLY A 74 -20.31 17.95 3.33
CA GLY A 74 -19.02 18.25 3.97
C GLY A 74 -18.35 17.05 4.65
N GLU A 75 -18.85 15.84 4.39
CA GLU A 75 -18.39 14.59 4.98
C GLU A 75 -17.34 13.90 4.11
N HIS A 76 -16.50 13.09 4.75
CA HIS A 76 -15.52 12.28 4.03
C HIS A 76 -16.22 11.19 3.19
N GLN A 77 -15.91 11.15 1.91
CA GLN A 77 -16.46 10.18 0.96
C GLN A 77 -15.36 9.28 0.42
N VAL A 78 -15.62 7.97 0.41
CA VAL A 78 -14.72 6.96 -0.13
C VAL A 78 -15.36 6.37 -1.39
N ILE A 79 -14.61 6.42 -2.49
CA ILE A 79 -15.03 5.89 -3.80
C ILE A 79 -14.20 4.65 -4.07
N GLU A 80 -14.86 3.50 -4.16
CA GLU A 80 -14.21 2.21 -4.43
C GLU A 80 -14.04 2.06 -5.94
N ILE A 81 -12.81 2.09 -6.47
CA ILE A 81 -12.53 2.10 -7.92
C ILE A 81 -12.53 0.69 -8.50
#